data_AF-A0A5D3ALX0-F1
#
_entry.id   AF-A0A5D3ALX0-F1
#
_cell.length_a   1.000
_cell.length_b   1.000
_cell.length_c   1.000
_cell.angle_alpha   90.00
_cell.angle_beta   90.00
_cell.angle_gamma   90.00
#
_symmetry.space_group_name_H-M   'P 1'
#
loop_
_entity.id
_entity.type
_entity.pdbx_description
1 polymer ?
#
loop_
_entity_poly.entity_id
_entity_poly.type
_entity_poly.pdbx_seq_one_letter_code
_entity_poly.pdbx_strand_id
1 'polypeptide(L)'
;MSSNYDTERSNVPDHVTRIVETFFSGLEPTAELGEYKREILDQSRDSFSRDLSHAVTTALETEIRKMEEQGKPVGDMSQLKFLANWIVPVAVDDVWMVGSINGEGWSGNKEVFTVQSRARAEREANKYYEQEDFITNREVVEVDDDE
;
A
#
# COMPACT_ATOMS: atom_id res chain seq x y z
N MET A 1 -2.63 -34.68 20.54
CA MET A 1 -2.71 -33.24 20.89
C MET A 1 -3.56 -32.58 19.82
N SER A 2 -4.65 -31.91 20.21
CA SER A 2 -5.59 -31.30 19.28
C SER A 2 -5.00 -29.99 18.76
N SER A 3 -4.66 -29.94 17.47
CA SER A 3 -4.20 -28.76 16.76
C SER A 3 -5.37 -27.82 16.52
N ASN A 4 -5.70 -26.95 17.49
CA ASN A 4 -6.55 -25.79 17.26
C ASN A 4 -5.82 -24.70 16.42
N TYR A 5 -4.98 -25.13 15.45
CA TYR A 5 -4.45 -24.25 14.40
C TYR A 5 -5.55 -23.81 13.42
N ASP A 6 -6.74 -24.44 13.50
CA ASP A 6 -7.93 -24.16 12.70
C ASP A 6 -8.93 -23.20 13.37
N THR A 7 -8.47 -22.13 14.02
CA THR A 7 -9.38 -21.00 14.32
C THR A 7 -9.55 -20.14 13.07
N GLU A 8 -9.93 -20.78 11.96
CA GLU A 8 -10.29 -20.11 10.73
C GLU A 8 -9.06 -19.46 10.04
N ARG A 9 -8.51 -20.18 9.05
CA ARG A 9 -7.93 -19.53 7.86
C ARG A 9 -9.01 -18.69 7.17
N SER A 10 -9.54 -17.68 7.85
CA SER A 10 -10.45 -16.73 7.26
C SER A 10 -9.74 -16.17 6.04
N ASN A 11 -10.43 -16.26 4.90
CA ASN A 11 -9.80 -16.09 3.61
C ASN A 11 -9.28 -14.65 3.54
N VAL A 12 -8.00 -14.44 3.23
CA VAL A 12 -7.44 -13.08 3.06
C VAL A 12 -8.34 -12.20 2.20
N PRO A 13 -8.90 -12.68 1.07
CA PRO A 13 -9.93 -11.96 0.31
C PRO A 13 -11.14 -11.46 1.10
N ASP A 14 -11.65 -12.23 2.08
CA ASP A 14 -12.81 -11.85 2.88
C ASP A 14 -12.45 -10.69 3.83
N HIS A 15 -11.27 -10.75 4.44
CA HIS A 15 -10.75 -9.66 5.25
C HIS A 15 -10.51 -8.40 4.43
N VAL A 16 -9.89 -8.54 3.25
CA VAL A 16 -9.63 -7.43 2.33
C VAL A 16 -10.95 -6.77 1.92
N THR A 17 -11.94 -7.56 1.50
CA THR A 17 -13.27 -7.07 1.10
C THR A 17 -13.90 -6.28 2.23
N ARG A 18 -13.92 -6.84 3.45
CA ARG A 18 -14.48 -6.18 4.63
C ARG A 18 -13.77 -4.87 4.99
N ILE A 19 -12.44 -4.86 4.93
CA ILE A 19 -11.63 -3.66 5.21
C ILE A 19 -11.97 -2.55 4.21
N VAL A 20 -12.03 -2.88 2.92
CA VAL A 20 -12.32 -1.95 1.83
C VAL A 20 -13.76 -1.41 1.95
N GLU A 21 -14.74 -2.29 2.16
CA GLU A 21 -16.14 -1.89 2.33
C GLU A 21 -16.34 -0.99 3.56
N THR A 22 -15.71 -1.35 4.69
CA THR A 22 -15.76 -0.55 5.93
C THR A 22 -15.17 0.83 5.70
N PHE A 23 -14.06 0.90 4.96
CA PHE A 23 -13.41 2.15 4.62
C PHE A 23 -14.33 3.07 3.81
N PHE A 24 -14.88 2.58 2.70
CA PHE A 24 -15.77 3.39 1.84
C PHE A 24 -17.08 3.77 2.52
N SER A 25 -17.65 2.88 3.35
CA SER A 25 -18.84 3.20 4.13
C SER A 25 -18.58 4.31 5.15
N GLY A 26 -17.35 4.44 5.64
CA GLY A 26 -16.94 5.52 6.54
C GLY A 26 -16.61 6.84 5.84
N LEU A 27 -16.47 6.85 4.51
CA LEU A 27 -16.20 8.06 3.73
C LEU A 27 -17.45 8.88 3.39
N GLU A 28 -18.64 8.29 3.44
CA GLU A 28 -19.91 8.99 3.25
C GLU A 28 -20.38 9.69 4.56
N PRO A 29 -20.99 10.88 4.50
CA PRO A 29 -20.47 12.17 4.09
C PRO A 29 -20.14 13.03 5.32
N THR A 30 -18.95 12.92 5.90
CA THR A 30 -18.48 13.94 6.86
C THR A 30 -18.11 15.21 6.11
N ALA A 31 -18.59 16.36 6.60
CA ALA A 31 -18.62 17.67 5.98
C ALA A 31 -17.25 18.31 5.63
N GLU A 32 -16.14 17.56 5.72
CA GLU A 32 -14.77 18.11 5.68
C GLU A 32 -14.10 18.06 4.31
N LEU A 33 -14.59 17.22 3.39
CA LEU A 33 -14.10 17.18 2.01
C LEU A 33 -14.87 18.17 1.14
N GLY A 34 -14.19 19.19 0.61
CA GLY A 34 -14.79 20.16 -0.34
C GLY A 34 -15.29 19.49 -1.64
N GLU A 35 -16.27 20.11 -2.30
CA GLU A 35 -17.01 19.54 -3.45
C GLU A 35 -16.11 18.98 -4.55
N TYR A 36 -15.09 19.73 -4.98
CA TYR A 36 -14.12 19.29 -6.00
C TYR A 36 -13.37 18.01 -5.61
N LYS A 37 -13.01 17.85 -4.33
CA LYS A 37 -12.31 16.64 -3.86
C LYS A 37 -13.26 15.44 -3.81
N ARG A 38 -14.54 15.66 -3.50
CA ARG A 38 -15.56 14.61 -3.55
C ARG A 38 -15.80 14.12 -4.96
N GLU A 39 -15.94 15.05 -5.91
CA GLU A 39 -16.15 14.70 -7.31
C GLU A 39 -15.01 13.83 -7.86
N ILE A 40 -13.74 14.18 -7.55
CA ILE A 40 -12.61 13.34 -7.96
C ILE A 40 -12.62 11.99 -7.23
N LEU A 41 -12.96 11.95 -5.95
CA LEU A 41 -13.07 10.68 -5.20
C LEU A 41 -14.16 9.77 -5.75
N ASP A 42 -15.30 10.33 -6.15
CA ASP A 42 -16.39 9.58 -6.77
C ASP A 42 -15.98 9.05 -8.15
N GLN A 43 -15.34 9.88 -8.97
CA GLN A 43 -14.82 9.48 -10.28
C GLN A 43 -13.73 8.40 -10.18
N SER A 44 -12.89 8.48 -9.15
CA SER A 44 -11.79 7.54 -8.92
C SER A 44 -12.15 6.35 -8.03
N ARG A 45 -13.42 6.20 -7.60
CA ARG A 45 -13.81 5.19 -6.61
C ARG A 45 -13.38 3.77 -6.98
N ASP A 46 -13.54 3.39 -8.24
CA ASP A 46 -13.19 2.05 -8.72
C ASP A 46 -11.69 1.82 -8.80
N SER A 47 -10.93 2.78 -9.34
CA SER A 47 -9.46 2.69 -9.41
C SER A 47 -8.87 2.66 -8.01
N PHE A 48 -9.35 3.56 -7.16
CA PHE A 48 -8.94 3.67 -5.77
C PHE A 48 -9.31 2.43 -4.94
N SER A 49 -10.50 1.84 -5.14
CA SER A 49 -10.92 0.59 -4.49
C SER A 49 -9.97 -0.56 -4.84
N ARG A 50 -9.61 -0.68 -6.12
CA ARG A 50 -8.65 -1.69 -6.59
C ARG A 50 -7.27 -1.50 -5.99
N ASP A 51 -6.77 -0.27 -5.94
CA ASP A 51 -5.44 0.04 -5.41
C ASP A 51 -5.36 -0.21 -3.90
N LEU A 52 -6.41 0.19 -3.15
CA LEU A 52 -6.52 -0.12 -1.71
C LEU A 52 -6.60 -1.62 -1.46
N SER A 53 -7.43 -2.34 -2.24
CA SER A 53 -7.55 -3.79 -2.14
C SER A 53 -6.19 -4.47 -2.35
N HIS A 54 -5.46 -4.09 -3.40
CA HIS A 54 -4.13 -4.64 -3.68
C HIS A 54 -3.15 -4.39 -2.53
N ALA A 55 -3.07 -3.15 -2.04
CA ALA A 55 -2.14 -2.79 -0.97
C ALA A 55 -2.45 -3.54 0.34
N VAL A 56 -3.73 -3.66 0.71
CA VAL A 56 -4.16 -4.42 1.89
C VAL A 56 -3.87 -5.90 1.73
N THR A 57 -4.15 -6.50 0.56
CA THR A 57 -3.81 -7.90 0.28
C THR A 57 -2.32 -8.16 0.47
N THR A 58 -1.45 -7.36 -0.16
CA THR A 58 0.00 -7.53 -0.04
C THR A 58 0.48 -7.41 1.41
N ALA A 59 -0.08 -6.47 2.17
CA ALA A 59 0.28 -6.29 3.58
C ALA A 59 -0.11 -7.50 4.44
N LEU A 60 -1.34 -8.00 4.29
CA LEU A 60 -1.83 -9.16 5.04
C LEU A 60 -1.08 -10.44 4.68
N GLU A 61 -0.85 -10.72 3.40
CA GLU A 61 -0.08 -11.88 2.94
C GLU A 61 1.36 -11.85 3.47
N THR A 62 2.00 -10.69 3.44
CA THR A 62 3.36 -10.51 3.97
C THR A 62 3.42 -10.80 5.47
N GLU A 63 2.44 -10.33 6.22
CA GLU A 63 2.38 -10.53 7.67
C GLU A 63 2.10 -11.99 8.03
N ILE A 64 1.15 -12.64 7.36
CA ILE A 64 0.87 -14.06 7.52
C ILE A 64 2.14 -14.87 7.27
N ARG A 65 2.84 -14.59 6.17
CA ARG A 65 4.10 -15.26 5.84
C ARG A 65 5.17 -15.07 6.94
N LYS A 66 5.35 -13.85 7.45
CA LYS A 66 6.29 -13.59 8.55
C LYS A 66 5.93 -14.38 9.82
N MET A 67 4.65 -14.48 10.15
CA MET A 67 4.19 -15.25 11.31
C MET A 67 4.43 -16.74 11.13
N GLU A 68 4.14 -17.28 9.95
CA GLU A 68 4.40 -18.68 9.58
C GLU A 68 5.90 -19.00 9.66
N GLU A 69 6.76 -18.15 9.10
CA GLU A 69 8.22 -18.30 9.14
C GLU A 69 8.77 -18.27 10.58
N GLN A 70 8.12 -17.56 11.49
CA GLN A 70 8.47 -17.50 12.92
C GLN A 70 7.83 -18.61 13.76
N GLY A 71 7.03 -19.50 13.16
CA GLY A 71 6.28 -20.54 13.87
C GLY A 71 5.21 -19.97 14.81
N LYS A 72 4.76 -18.74 14.60
CA LYS A 72 3.72 -18.08 15.39
C LYS A 72 2.35 -18.38 14.80
N PRO A 73 1.30 -18.49 15.62
CA PRO A 73 -0.06 -18.60 15.11
C PRO A 73 -0.46 -17.30 14.40
N VAL A 74 -1.12 -17.45 13.26
CA VAL A 74 -1.85 -16.34 12.61
C VAL A 74 -3.07 -16.08 13.49
N GLY A 75 -3.10 -14.93 14.18
CA GLY A 75 -4.21 -14.54 15.05
C GLY A 75 -5.48 -14.22 14.25
N ASP A 76 -6.61 -14.02 14.96
CA ASP A 76 -7.85 -13.57 14.32
C ASP A 76 -7.69 -12.15 13.74
N MET A 77 -7.94 -12.01 12.44
CA MET A 77 -7.88 -10.74 11.69
C MET A 77 -9.28 -10.19 11.36
N SER A 78 -10.35 -10.73 11.96
CA SER A 78 -11.73 -10.35 11.69
C SER A 78 -12.04 -8.88 12.02
N GLN A 79 -11.27 -8.29 12.94
CA GLN A 79 -11.44 -6.93 13.44
C GLN A 79 -10.54 -5.89 12.76
N LEU A 80 -9.75 -6.28 11.76
CA LEU A 80 -8.88 -5.34 11.06
C LEU A 80 -9.68 -4.24 10.34
N LYS A 81 -9.17 -3.02 10.44
CA LYS A 81 -9.72 -1.83 9.79
C LYS A 81 -8.59 -1.01 9.18
N PHE A 82 -8.87 -0.42 8.03
CA PHE A 82 -7.99 0.58 7.45
C PHE A 82 -8.40 1.97 7.94
N LEU A 83 -7.45 2.71 8.49
CA LEU A 83 -7.62 4.11 8.87
C LEU A 83 -6.83 4.97 7.88
N ALA A 84 -7.54 5.78 7.09
CA ALA A 84 -6.90 6.79 6.27
C ALA A 84 -6.44 7.94 7.17
N ASN A 85 -5.17 8.28 7.04
CA ASN A 85 -4.65 9.53 7.59
C ASN A 85 -4.94 10.64 6.58
N TRP A 86 -4.44 10.50 5.35
CA TRP A 86 -4.48 11.54 4.33
C TRP A 86 -4.93 10.95 2.98
N ILE A 87 -5.78 11.69 2.27
CA ILE A 87 -6.30 11.35 0.94
C ILE A 87 -6.14 12.57 0.04
N VAL A 88 -5.42 12.42 -1.06
CA VAL A 88 -5.14 13.50 -2.00
C VAL A 88 -5.45 13.04 -3.42
N PRO A 89 -6.40 13.68 -4.12
CA PRO A 89 -6.55 13.47 -5.55
C PRO A 89 -5.31 14.01 -6.27
N VAL A 90 -4.68 13.21 -7.13
CA VAL A 90 -3.45 13.55 -7.84
C VAL A 90 -3.71 13.83 -9.32
N ALA A 91 -4.66 13.10 -9.92
CA ALA A 91 -5.11 13.32 -11.29
C ALA A 91 -6.58 12.87 -11.45
N VAL A 92 -7.12 13.05 -12.66
CA VAL A 92 -8.39 12.43 -13.05
C VAL A 92 -8.18 10.91 -12.95
N ASP A 93 -8.95 10.25 -12.08
CA ASP A 93 -8.91 8.82 -11.77
C ASP A 93 -7.71 8.31 -10.93
N ASP A 94 -6.90 9.19 -10.33
CA ASP A 94 -5.75 8.81 -9.50
C ASP A 94 -5.78 9.48 -8.11
N VAL A 95 -5.66 8.66 -7.06
CA VAL A 95 -5.68 9.08 -5.66
C VAL A 95 -4.45 8.55 -4.94
N TRP A 96 -3.78 9.46 -4.23
CA TRP A 96 -2.73 9.11 -3.30
C TRP A 96 -3.31 9.06 -1.89
N MET A 97 -3.04 7.95 -1.19
CA MET A 97 -3.52 7.76 0.17
C MET A 97 -2.41 7.25 1.08
N VAL A 98 -2.44 7.76 2.30
CA VAL A 98 -1.59 7.34 3.41
C VAL A 98 -2.49 6.88 4.53
N GLY A 99 -2.27 5.66 5.04
CA GLY A 99 -3.07 5.12 6.13
C GLY A 99 -2.38 3.95 6.82
N SER A 100 -3.10 3.35 7.76
CA SER A 100 -2.62 2.22 8.57
C SER A 100 -3.70 1.18 8.74
N ILE A 101 -3.32 -0.09 8.79
CA ILE A 101 -4.19 -1.17 9.26
C ILE A 101 -4.08 -1.26 10.78
N ASN A 102 -5.22 -1.30 11.47
CA ASN A 102 -5.28 -1.48 12.91
C ASN A 102 -6.26 -2.59 13.29
N GLY A 103 -5.95 -3.30 14.37
CA GLY A 103 -6.80 -4.33 14.95
C GLY A 103 -6.02 -5.48 15.57
N GLU A 104 -6.76 -6.43 16.14
CA GLU A 104 -6.21 -7.69 16.66
C GLU A 104 -5.66 -8.56 15.52
N GLY A 105 -4.66 -9.39 15.81
CA GLY A 105 -4.03 -10.27 14.82
C GLY A 105 -3.04 -9.59 13.87
N TRP A 106 -2.89 -8.26 13.92
CA TRP A 106 -1.95 -7.48 13.12
C TRP A 106 -0.77 -6.97 13.96
N SER A 107 0.46 -7.30 13.60
CA SER A 107 1.63 -6.80 14.35
C SER A 107 2.03 -5.37 13.98
N GLY A 108 1.73 -4.93 12.75
CA GLY A 108 2.03 -3.59 12.24
C GLY A 108 1.06 -2.50 12.70
N ASN A 109 0.45 -2.61 13.88
CA ASN A 109 -0.49 -1.61 14.38
C ASN A 109 0.19 -0.22 14.37
N LYS A 110 -0.45 0.77 13.75
CA LYS A 110 0.08 2.13 13.51
C LYS A 110 1.20 2.26 12.48
N GLU A 111 1.62 1.17 11.83
CA GLU A 111 2.50 1.28 10.67
C GLU A 111 1.74 1.95 9.52
N VAL A 112 2.34 3.01 9.00
CA VAL A 112 1.75 3.80 7.94
C VAL A 112 2.33 3.33 6.62
N PHE A 113 1.46 3.01 5.66
CA PHE A 113 1.87 2.70 4.30
C PHE A 113 1.09 3.52 3.29
N THR A 114 1.68 3.58 2.10
CA THR A 114 1.14 4.34 0.99
C THR A 114 0.33 3.42 0.09
N VAL A 115 -0.90 3.84 -0.21
CA VAL A 115 -1.70 3.29 -1.30
C VAL A 115 -1.48 4.20 -2.50
N GLN A 116 -0.71 3.72 -3.48
CA GLN A 116 -0.46 4.43 -4.73
C GLN A 116 -1.11 3.69 -5.89
N SER A 117 -1.56 4.44 -6.90
CA SER A 117 -1.95 3.80 -8.15
C SER A 117 -0.79 3.09 -8.79
N ARG A 118 -1.09 1.92 -9.36
CA ARG A 118 -0.10 1.11 -10.10
C ARG A 118 0.58 1.91 -11.21
N ALA A 119 -0.19 2.76 -11.91
CA ALA A 119 0.33 3.64 -12.96
C ALA A 119 1.38 4.64 -12.45
N ARG A 120 1.26 5.10 -11.20
CA ARG A 120 2.26 5.95 -10.56
C ARG A 120 3.46 5.14 -10.07
N ALA A 121 3.23 3.98 -9.43
CA ALA A 121 4.31 3.10 -9.00
C ALA A 121 5.21 2.67 -10.17
N GLU A 122 4.64 2.37 -11.35
CA GLU A 122 5.39 2.05 -12.56
C GLU A 122 6.20 3.25 -13.09
N ARG A 123 5.65 4.48 -13.06
CA ARG A 123 6.41 5.70 -13.43
C ARG A 123 7.54 6.01 -12.46
N GLU A 124 7.31 5.83 -11.16
CA GLU A 124 8.32 6.06 -10.12
C GLU A 124 9.42 4.99 -10.19
N ALA A 125 9.07 3.71 -10.38
CA ALA A 125 10.04 2.63 -10.60
C ALA A 125 10.90 2.88 -11.84
N ASN A 126 10.32 3.30 -12.97
CA ASN A 126 11.08 3.60 -14.19
C ASN A 126 12.04 4.79 -14.02
N LYS A 127 11.73 5.77 -13.16
CA LYS A 127 12.66 6.88 -12.88
C LYS A 127 13.91 6.44 -12.11
N TYR A 128 13.84 5.37 -11.31
CA TYR A 128 14.99 4.87 -10.56
C TYR A 128 15.99 4.10 -11.44
N TYR A 129 15.54 3.46 -12.53
CA TYR A 129 16.41 2.73 -13.44
C TYR A 129 17.15 3.60 -14.46
N GLU A 130 16.79 4.87 -14.64
CA GLU A 130 17.49 5.80 -15.56
C GLU A 130 18.68 6.53 -14.90
N GLN A 131 18.96 6.31 -13.60
CA GLN A 131 20.02 7.04 -12.89
C GLN A 131 21.33 6.24 -12.70
N GLU A 132 21.42 4.99 -13.18
CA GLU A 132 22.64 4.17 -13.09
C GLU A 132 23.37 3.95 -14.43
N ASP A 133 23.23 4.86 -15.41
CA ASP A 133 23.98 4.75 -16.68
C ASP A 133 24.72 6.04 -17.09
N PHE A 134 25.18 6.82 -16.11
CA PHE A 134 26.20 7.84 -16.36
C PHE A 134 27.61 7.22 -16.28
N ILE A 135 27.99 6.64 -17.42
CA ILE A 135 29.36 6.36 -17.86
C ILE A 135 30.31 7.48 -17.37
N THR A 136 31.28 7.15 -16.51
CA THR A 136 32.50 7.98 -16.38
C THR A 136 33.74 7.10 -16.19
N ASN A 137 34.02 6.21 -17.15
CA ASN A 137 35.39 5.74 -17.38
C ASN A 137 36.06 6.72 -18.35
N ARG A 138 36.46 7.90 -17.84
CA ARG A 138 37.37 8.79 -18.57
C ARG A 138 38.76 8.58 -17.99
N GLU A 139 39.52 7.70 -18.64
CA GLU A 139 40.97 7.59 -18.45
C GLU A 139 41.61 8.93 -18.81
N VAL A 140 42.24 9.56 -17.83
CA VAL A 140 43.00 10.81 -18.03
C VAL A 140 44.37 10.39 -18.55
N VAL A 141 44.59 10.55 -19.85
CA VAL A 141 45.94 10.46 -20.44
C VAL A 141 46.64 11.78 -20.11
N GLU A 142 47.63 11.72 -19.22
CA GLU A 142 48.58 12.82 -19.02
C GLU A 142 49.43 12.95 -20.29
N VAL A 143 49.46 14.16 -20.84
CA VAL A 143 50.30 14.50 -22.00
C VAL A 143 51.50 15.25 -21.41
N ASP A 144 52.66 14.62 -21.43
CA ASP A 144 53.93 15.26 -21.07
C ASP A 144 54.27 16.32 -22.13
N ASP A 145 54.32 17.60 -21.71
CA ASP A 145 54.88 18.69 -22.51
C ASP A 145 56.40 18.73 -22.25
N ASP A 146 57.16 18.20 -23.21
CA ASP A 146 58.62 18.37 -23.31
C ASP A 146 58.96 19.80 -23.80
N GLU A 147 59.70 20.57 -23.00
CA GLU A 147 60.49 21.75 -23.44
C GLU A 147 61.99 21.55 -23.14
#